data_AF-A0A2N1QGR1-F1
#
_entry.id   AF-A0A2N1QGR1-F1
#
_cell.length_a   1.000
_cell.length_b   1.000
_cell.length_c   1.000
_cell.angle_alpha   90.00
_cell.angle_beta   90.00
_cell.angle_gamma   90.00
#
_symmetry.space_group_name_H-M   'P 1'
#
loop_
_entity.id
_entity.type
_entity.pdbx_description
1 polymer ?
#
loop_
_entity_poly.entity_id
_entity_poly.type
_entity_poly.pdbx_seq_one_letter_code
_entity_poly.pdbx_strand_id
1 'polypeptide(L)'
;MSRKWLLGLLVISTLYLIIGLIYYTSETTVLDGFPVFAAIYLALITIHGVVYGLGLVISWLGLCFHKSGAITLGSILKIIAGILFFPSLLVIIPLVILILIFNKKDIKREA
;
A
#
# COMPACT_ATOMS: atom_id res chain seq x y z
N MET A 1 16.87 20.84 5.75
CA MET A 1 16.61 19.91 4.62
C MET A 1 16.40 20.74 3.35
N SER A 2 17.06 20.42 2.23
CA SER A 2 16.94 21.24 1.01
C SER A 2 15.64 20.92 0.25
N ARG A 3 15.09 21.89 -0.49
CA ARG A 3 13.87 21.70 -1.30
C ARG A 3 14.02 20.59 -2.34
N LYS A 4 15.25 20.38 -2.85
CA LYS A 4 15.58 19.30 -3.79
C LYS A 4 15.37 17.92 -3.16
N TRP A 5 15.72 17.76 -1.88
CA TRP A 5 15.49 16.53 -1.12
C TRP A 5 14.00 16.25 -0.94
N LEU A 6 13.22 17.27 -0.56
CA LEU A 6 11.76 17.14 -0.44
C LEU A 6 11.11 16.71 -1.75
N LEU A 7 11.55 17.31 -2.87
CA LEU A 7 11.03 16.97 -4.20
C LEU A 7 11.40 15.54 -4.60
N GLY A 8 12.65 15.12 -4.38
CA GLY A 8 13.08 13.73 -4.64
C GLY A 8 12.27 12.71 -3.84
N LEU A 9 12.09 12.95 -2.53
CA LEU A 9 11.26 12.08 -1.68
C LEU A 9 9.82 12.02 -2.15
N LEU A 10 9.25 13.15 -2.58
CA LEU A 10 7.87 13.23 -3.03
C LEU A 10 7.64 12.50 -4.36
N VAL A 11 8.62 12.56 -5.27
CA VAL A 11 8.61 11.77 -6.51
C VAL A 11 8.65 10.28 -6.19
N ILE A 12 9.55 9.85 -5.30
CA ILE A 12 9.63 8.44 -4.88
C ILE A 12 8.32 7.98 -4.22
N SER A 13 7.74 8.79 -3.32
CA SER A 13 6.43 8.49 -2.72
C SER A 13 5.33 8.37 -3.78
N THR A 14 5.35 9.23 -4.80
CA THR A 14 4.38 9.18 -5.90
C THR A 14 4.52 7.88 -6.69
N LEU A 15 5.75 7.50 -7.04
CA LEU A 15 6.04 6.23 -7.73
C LEU A 15 5.61 5.02 -6.89
N TYR A 16 5.86 5.04 -5.58
CA TYR A 16 5.40 4.01 -4.66
C TYR A 16 3.87 3.82 -4.74
N LEU A 17 3.09 4.91 -4.71
CA LEU A 17 1.64 4.83 -4.79
C LEU A 17 1.16 4.28 -6.14
N ILE A 18 1.76 4.74 -7.25
CA ILE A 18 1.39 4.29 -8.60
C ILE A 18 1.69 2.79 -8.77
N ILE A 19 2.90 2.36 -8.42
CA ILE A 19 3.31 0.95 -8.50
C ILE A 19 2.42 0.10 -7.59
N GLY A 20 2.13 0.57 -6.38
CA GLY A 20 1.21 -0.10 -5.46
C GLY A 20 -0.18 -0.29 -6.06
N LEU A 21 -0.77 0.75 -6.66
CA LEU A 21 -2.08 0.64 -7.31
C LEU A 21 -2.10 -0.40 -8.43
N ILE A 22 -1.07 -0.43 -9.28
CA ILE A 22 -0.94 -1.42 -10.35
C ILE A 22 -0.85 -2.83 -9.74
N TYR A 23 0.00 -3.02 -8.73
CA TYR A 23 0.18 -4.30 -8.06
C TYR A 23 -1.13 -4.80 -7.43
N TYR A 24 -1.79 -3.98 -6.61
CA TYR A 24 -3.01 -4.38 -5.89
C TYR A 24 -4.21 -4.60 -6.81
N THR A 25 -4.28 -3.91 -7.95
CA THR A 25 -5.33 -4.19 -8.94
C THR A 25 -5.08 -5.50 -9.67
N SER A 26 -3.81 -5.88 -9.92
CA SER A 26 -3.45 -7.12 -10.59
C SER A 26 -3.53 -8.38 -9.71
N GLU A 27 -3.28 -8.28 -8.40
CA GLU A 27 -3.27 -9.45 -7.50
C GLU A 27 -4.65 -9.96 -7.08
N THR A 28 -5.72 -9.24 -7.41
CA THR A 28 -7.09 -9.67 -7.07
C THR A 28 -7.45 -11.04 -7.65
N THR A 29 -6.82 -11.45 -8.76
CA THR A 29 -7.02 -12.75 -9.40
C THR A 29 -6.26 -13.91 -8.75
N VAL A 30 -5.24 -13.64 -7.92
CA VAL A 30 -4.42 -14.69 -7.28
C VAL A 30 -5.08 -15.22 -6.00
N LEU A 31 -6.03 -14.46 -5.44
CA LEU A 31 -6.63 -14.74 -4.13
C LEU A 31 -8.02 -15.42 -4.21
N ASP A 32 -8.44 -15.86 -5.39
CA ASP A 32 -9.77 -16.46 -5.63
C ASP A 32 -10.07 -17.69 -4.75
N GLY A 33 -9.04 -18.43 -4.32
CA GLY A 33 -9.19 -19.57 -3.40
C GLY A 33 -9.55 -19.19 -1.96
N PHE A 34 -9.46 -17.90 -1.58
CA PHE A 34 -9.68 -17.40 -0.22
C PHE A 34 -10.41 -16.04 -0.23
N PRO A 35 -11.67 -15.98 -0.70
CA PRO A 35 -12.36 -14.72 -1.01
C PRO A 35 -12.54 -13.79 0.20
N VAL A 36 -12.75 -14.35 1.40
CA VAL A 36 -12.91 -13.55 2.62
C VAL A 36 -11.60 -12.86 3.01
N PHE A 37 -10.48 -13.56 2.97
CA PHE A 37 -9.16 -12.98 3.28
C PHE A 37 -8.76 -11.95 2.22
N ALA A 38 -9.05 -12.24 0.95
CA ALA A 38 -8.82 -11.32 -0.16
C ALA A 38 -9.58 -10.00 0.02
N ALA A 39 -10.87 -10.07 0.36
CA ALA A 39 -11.72 -8.89 0.56
C ALA A 39 -11.24 -8.04 1.74
N ILE A 40 -10.87 -8.66 2.87
CA ILE A 40 -10.34 -7.95 4.04
C ILE A 40 -9.00 -7.28 3.70
N TYR A 41 -8.09 -8.01 3.05
CA TYR A 41 -6.80 -7.48 2.63
C TYR A 41 -6.93 -6.28 1.70
N LEU A 42 -7.79 -6.39 0.67
CA LEU A 42 -8.04 -5.32 -0.28
C LEU A 42 -8.66 -4.09 0.39
N ALA A 43 -9.60 -4.27 1.33
CA ALA A 43 -10.19 -3.17 2.08
C ALA A 43 -9.13 -2.41 2.91
N LEU A 44 -8.26 -3.14 3.62
CA LEU A 44 -7.20 -2.55 4.45
C LEU A 44 -6.19 -1.76 3.61
N ILE A 45 -5.77 -2.33 2.47
CA ILE A 45 -4.86 -1.64 1.55
C ILE A 45 -5.51 -0.43 0.89
N THR A 46 -6.79 -0.52 0.55
CA THR A 46 -7.53 0.62 -0.03
C THR A 46 -7.56 1.78 0.96
N ILE A 47 -7.85 1.51 2.24
CA ILE A 47 -7.81 2.52 3.31
C ILE A 47 -6.40 3.13 3.41
N HIS A 48 -5.36 2.30 3.46
CA HIS A 48 -3.96 2.76 3.46
C HIS A 48 -3.67 3.67 2.25
N GLY A 49 -3.99 3.21 1.05
CA GLY A 49 -3.71 3.90 -0.21
C GLY A 49 -4.42 5.23 -0.33
N VAL A 50 -5.68 5.32 0.13
CA VAL A 50 -6.45 6.57 0.15
C VAL A 50 -5.81 7.59 1.11
N VAL A 51 -5.50 7.19 2.34
CA VAL A 51 -4.87 8.10 3.32
C VAL A 51 -3.48 8.54 2.85
N TYR A 52 -2.70 7.61 2.30
CA TYR A 52 -1.38 7.91 1.72
C TYR A 52 -1.49 8.88 0.55
N GLY A 53 -2.44 8.63 -0.37
CA GLY A 53 -2.72 9.48 -1.53
C GLY A 53 -3.12 10.89 -1.16
N LEU A 54 -4.01 11.06 -0.18
CA LEU A 54 -4.36 12.38 0.37
C LEU A 54 -3.15 13.11 0.95
N GLY A 55 -2.32 12.40 1.72
CA GLY A 55 -1.07 12.95 2.25
C GLY A 55 -0.11 13.39 1.14
N LEU A 56 -0.06 12.64 0.04
CA LEU A 56 0.74 12.94 -1.16
C LEU A 56 0.25 14.19 -1.88
N VAL A 57 -1.05 14.30 -2.13
CA VAL A 57 -1.68 15.47 -2.76
C VAL A 57 -1.41 16.72 -1.92
N ILE A 58 -1.64 16.65 -0.61
CA ILE A 58 -1.39 17.77 0.31
C ILE A 58 0.10 18.15 0.34
N SER A 59 1.00 17.16 0.29
CA SER A 59 2.45 17.41 0.20
C SER A 59 2.84 18.11 -1.11
N TRP A 60 2.26 17.71 -2.25
CA TRP A 60 2.47 18.36 -3.55
C TRP A 60 1.95 19.80 -3.55
N LEU A 61 0.74 20.02 -3.06
CA LEU A 61 0.16 21.36 -2.91
C LEU A 61 1.05 22.24 -2.01
N GLY A 62 1.53 21.70 -0.88
CA GLY A 62 2.45 22.41 0.00
C GLY A 62 3.77 22.79 -0.68
N LEU A 63 4.31 21.93 -1.55
CA LEU A 63 5.53 22.21 -2.29
C LEU A 63 5.33 23.23 -3.43
N CYS A 64 4.18 23.20 -4.10
CA CYS A 64 3.79 24.11 -5.18
C CYS A 64 3.48 25.52 -4.67
N PHE A 65 2.77 25.63 -3.54
CA PHE A 65 2.39 26.91 -2.93
C PHE A 65 3.37 27.39 -1.84
N HIS A 66 4.51 26.72 -1.68
CA HIS A 66 5.55 27.03 -0.70
C HIS A 66 5.02 27.12 0.75
N LYS A 67 3.99 26.32 1.08
CA LYS A 67 3.38 26.28 2.42
C LYS A 67 3.95 25.11 3.22
N SER A 68 4.85 25.42 4.15
CA SER A 68 5.47 24.43 5.05
C SER A 68 4.44 23.62 5.85
N GLY A 69 3.36 24.27 6.33
CA GLY A 69 2.30 23.60 7.08
C GLY A 69 1.60 22.48 6.30
N ALA A 70 1.38 22.67 4.99
CA ALA A 70 0.80 21.63 4.14
C ALA A 70 1.78 20.46 3.93
N ILE A 71 3.07 20.74 3.76
CA ILE A 71 4.10 19.68 3.66
C ILE A 71 4.14 18.84 4.94
N THR A 72 4.09 19.48 6.11
CA THR A 72 4.05 18.81 7.40
C THR A 72 2.78 17.96 7.56
N LEU A 73 1.61 18.52 7.28
CA LEU A 73 0.34 17.79 7.36
C LEU A 73 0.33 16.58 6.42
N GLY A 74 0.76 16.76 5.17
CA GLY A 74 0.88 15.66 4.22
C GLY A 74 1.86 14.57 4.67
N SER A 75 2.93 14.95 5.37
CA SER A 75 3.88 13.98 5.95
C SER A 75 3.28 13.21 7.11
N ILE A 76 2.51 13.86 7.98
CA ILE A 76 1.79 13.21 9.09
C ILE A 76 0.78 12.19 8.53
N LEU A 77 0.01 12.56 7.51
CA LEU A 77 -0.95 11.64 6.87
C LEU A 77 -0.26 10.42 6.26
N LYS A 78 0.90 10.59 5.62
CA LYS A 78 1.69 9.45 5.10
C LYS A 78 2.20 8.53 6.21
N ILE A 79 2.56 9.07 7.38
CA ILE A 79 2.93 8.26 8.56
C ILE A 79 1.71 7.47 9.07
N ILE A 80 0.56 8.14 9.23
CA ILE A 80 -0.69 7.50 9.65
C ILE A 80 -1.07 6.38 8.67
N ALA A 81 -0.98 6.64 7.36
CA ALA A 81 -1.18 5.61 6.35
C ALA A 81 -0.22 4.43 6.56
N GLY A 82 1.07 4.68 6.80
CA GLY A 82 2.05 3.63 7.12
C GLY A 82 1.63 2.77 8.32
N ILE A 83 1.06 3.38 9.36
CA ILE A 83 0.52 2.65 10.52
C ILE A 83 -0.70 1.79 10.11
N LEU A 84 -1.60 2.35 9.29
CA LEU A 84 -2.79 1.64 8.78
C LEU A 84 -2.46 0.46 7.85
N PHE A 85 -1.22 0.35 7.35
CA PHE A 85 -0.76 -0.80 6.57
C PHE A 85 -0.44 -2.02 7.43
N PHE A 86 -0.07 -1.86 8.71
CA PHE A 86 0.32 -3.01 9.54
C PHE A 86 -0.79 -4.08 9.69
N PRO A 87 -2.07 -3.73 9.87
CA PRO A 87 -3.15 -4.72 9.90
C PRO A 87 -3.22 -5.60 8.63
N SER A 88 -2.89 -5.09 7.44
CA SER A 88 -2.93 -5.92 6.23
C SER A 88 -1.86 -7.02 6.25
N LEU A 89 -0.76 -6.84 6.98
CA LEU A 89 0.27 -7.86 7.17
C LEU A 89 -0.27 -9.08 7.93
N LEU A 90 -1.14 -8.86 8.92
CA LEU A 90 -1.77 -9.93 9.70
C LEU A 90 -2.74 -10.78 8.85
N VAL A 91 -3.19 -10.26 7.71
CA VAL A 91 -4.10 -10.96 6.80
C VAL A 91 -3.32 -11.67 5.70
N ILE A 92 -2.35 -10.99 5.08
CA ILE A 92 -1.62 -11.53 3.93
C ILE A 92 -0.61 -12.61 4.31
N ILE A 93 0.05 -12.50 5.47
CA ILE A 93 1.06 -13.50 5.88
C ILE A 93 0.43 -14.89 6.06
N PRO A 94 -0.67 -15.04 6.83
CA PRO A 94 -1.36 -16.34 6.92
C PRO A 94 -1.87 -16.83 5.57
N LEU A 95 -2.37 -15.93 4.72
CA LEU A 95 -2.90 -16.26 3.40
C LEU A 95 -1.82 -16.85 2.48
N VAL A 96 -0.64 -16.22 2.43
CA VAL A 96 0.50 -16.74 1.67
C VAL A 96 0.94 -18.11 2.19
N ILE A 97 0.97 -18.31 3.51
CA ILE A 97 1.30 -19.62 4.11
C ILE A 97 0.27 -20.69 3.69
N LEU A 98 -1.03 -20.37 3.73
CA LEU A 98 -2.09 -21.27 3.28
C LEU A 98 -1.90 -21.66 1.81
N ILE A 99 -1.71 -20.68 0.93
CA ILE A 99 -1.48 -20.90 -0.52
C ILE A 99 -0.29 -21.84 -0.74
N LEU A 100 0.83 -21.61 -0.06
CA LEU A 100 2.02 -22.45 -0.16
C LEU A 100 1.76 -23.90 0.29
N ILE A 101 0.97 -24.10 1.36
CA ILE A 101 0.62 -25.44 1.86
C ILE A 101 -0.30 -26.17 0.88
N PHE A 102 -1.33 -25.49 0.34
CA PHE A 102 -2.28 -26.10 -0.60
C PHE A 102 -1.60 -26.47 -1.93
N ASN A 103 -0.81 -25.56 -2.51
CA ASN A 103 -0.08 -25.84 -3.75
C ASN A 103 0.89 -27.03 -3.59
N LYS A 104 1.56 -27.16 -2.44
CA LYS A 104 2.42 -28.31 -2.14
C LYS A 104 1.63 -29.62 -2.05
N LYS A 105 0.37 -29.57 -1.63
CA LYS A 105 -0.49 -30.75 -1.49
C LYS A 105 -1.04 -31.21 -2.85
N ASP A 106 -1.37 -30.29 -3.74
CA ASP A 106 -1.85 -30.62 -5.09
C ASP A 106 -0.75 -31.25 -5.94
N ILE A 107 0.48 -30.71 -5.91
CA ILE A 107 1.65 -31.32 -6.58
C ILE A 107 1.89 -32.77 -6.11
N LYS A 108 1.63 -33.07 -4.84
CA LYS A 108 1.79 -34.43 -4.28
C LYS A 108 0.64 -35.38 -4.62
N ARG A 109 -0.51 -34.87 -5.06
CA ARG A 109 -1.67 -35.69 -5.45
C ARG A 109 -1.59 -36.11 -6.93
N GLU A 110 -0.86 -35.36 -7.74
CA GLU A 110 -0.67 -35.61 -9.17
C GLU A 110 0.61 -36.43 -9.49
N ALA A 111 1.45 -36.72 -8.48
CA ALA A 111 2.67 -37.52 -8.57
C ALA A 111 2.48 -38.93 -8.01
#